data_AF-A0A518VCH2-F1
#
_entry.id   AF-A0A518VCH2-F1
#
_cell.length_a   1.000
_cell.length_b   1.000
_cell.length_c   1.000
_cell.angle_alpha   90.00
_cell.angle_beta   90.00
_cell.angle_gamma   90.00
#
_symmetry.space_group_name_H-M   'P 1'
#
loop_
_entity.id
_entity.type
_entity.pdbx_description
1 polymer ?
#
loop_
_entity_poly.entity_id
_entity_poly.type
_entity_poly.pdbx_seq_one_letter_code
_entity_poly.pdbx_strand_id
1 'polypeptide(L)'
;MNEPYVHEIDLGILKTSIENSKMFQVMATYKVILGIMEEGTDKSGFVKVNQSELGRMLELSQTSIANKLKFLLKYGLIKKSRTKKGFYKVLSVNLLEKTPFGTMIAIINIVEDHPEVFSSFAKQSEMLGVSLNEIQTAWGFFSYCNGSKYN
;
A
#
# COMPACT_ATOMS: atom_id res chain seq x y z
N MET A 1 -28.18 0.87 38.49
CA MET A 1 -27.69 1.66 37.35
C MET A 1 -26.20 1.37 37.25
N ASN A 2 -25.79 0.59 36.25
CA ASN A 2 -24.37 0.38 35.96
C ASN A 2 -23.95 1.45 34.95
N GLU A 3 -23.02 2.31 35.33
CA GLU A 3 -22.36 3.20 34.37
C GLU A 3 -21.63 2.37 33.31
N PRO A 4 -21.67 2.78 32.02
CA PRO A 4 -20.88 2.12 31.00
C PRO A 4 -19.39 2.37 31.29
N TYR A 5 -18.65 1.28 31.51
CA TYR A 5 -17.19 1.30 31.57
C TYR A 5 -16.66 1.73 30.20
N VAL A 6 -16.36 3.02 30.05
CA VAL A 6 -15.64 3.51 28.87
C VAL A 6 -14.18 3.13 29.09
N HIS A 7 -13.71 2.08 28.43
CA HIS A 7 -12.29 1.83 28.33
C HIS A 7 -11.66 3.03 27.59
N GLU A 8 -10.95 3.88 28.33
CA GLU A 8 -10.01 4.83 27.73
C GLU A 8 -9.03 4.01 26.87
N ILE A 9 -9.17 4.14 25.55
CA ILE A 9 -8.22 3.54 24.62
C ILE A 9 -6.93 4.34 24.75
N ASP A 10 -5.89 3.69 25.27
CA ASP A 10 -4.55 4.25 25.27
C ASP A 10 -4.08 4.41 23.81
N LEU A 11 -4.09 5.66 23.35
CA LEU A 11 -3.67 6.03 22.00
C LEU A 11 -2.21 5.63 21.71
N GLY A 12 -1.36 5.52 22.74
CA GLY A 12 0.01 5.03 22.62
C GLY A 12 0.08 3.54 22.31
N ILE A 13 -0.76 2.72 22.96
CA ILE A 13 -0.87 1.28 22.69
C ILE A 13 -1.44 1.05 21.28
N LEU A 14 -2.49 1.80 20.91
CA LEU A 14 -3.08 1.70 19.58
C LEU A 14 -2.07 2.08 18.48
N LYS A 15 -1.35 3.20 18.65
CA LYS A 15 -0.31 3.64 17.71
C LYS A 15 0.78 2.58 17.54
N THR A 16 1.29 2.05 18.65
CA THR A 16 2.31 0.99 18.63
C THR A 16 1.80 -0.26 17.90
N SER A 17 0.54 -0.62 18.12
CA SER A 17 -0.08 -1.78 17.46
C SER A 17 -0.23 -1.58 15.95
N ILE A 18 -0.60 -0.37 15.51
CA ILE A 18 -0.67 0.00 14.10
C ILE A 18 0.71 -0.01 13.46
N GLU A 19 1.71 0.61 14.10
CA GLU A 19 3.09 0.68 13.58
C GLU A 19 3.74 -0.70 13.46
N ASN A 20 3.38 -1.62 14.37
CA ASN A 20 3.81 -3.00 14.33
C ASN A 20 3.02 -3.87 13.35
N SER A 21 1.90 -3.36 12.79
CA SER A 21 1.15 -4.11 11.79
C SER A 21 1.95 -4.27 10.50
N LYS A 22 1.89 -5.45 9.91
CA LYS A 22 2.58 -5.73 8.66
C LYS A 22 2.07 -4.87 7.50
N MET A 23 0.79 -4.50 7.52
CA MET A 23 0.23 -3.54 6.56
C MET A 23 0.97 -2.20 6.63
N PHE A 24 1.12 -1.65 7.83
CA PHE A 24 1.83 -0.38 8.02
C PHE A 24 3.28 -0.49 7.58
N GLN A 25 4.00 -1.55 7.96
CA GLN A 25 5.39 -1.78 7.54
C GLN A 25 5.54 -1.86 6.02
N VAL A 26 4.63 -2.57 5.34
CA VAL A 26 4.62 -2.68 3.88
C VAL A 26 4.41 -1.32 3.23
N MET A 27 3.41 -0.55 3.69
CA MET A 27 3.13 0.79 3.18
C MET A 27 4.28 1.77 3.47
N ALA A 28 4.84 1.73 4.67
CA ALA A 28 5.98 2.56 5.08
C ALA A 28 7.17 2.32 4.14
N THR A 29 7.45 1.07 3.80
CA THR A 29 8.51 0.75 2.84
C THR A 29 8.30 1.40 1.47
N TYR A 30 7.06 1.39 0.95
CA TYR A 30 6.75 2.07 -0.31
C TYR A 30 6.90 3.59 -0.20
N LYS A 31 6.46 4.19 0.92
CA LYS A 31 6.65 5.63 1.19
C LYS A 31 8.12 6.00 1.24
N VAL A 32 8.95 5.21 1.91
CA VAL A 32 10.40 5.46 1.99
C VAL A 32 11.05 5.39 0.61
N ILE A 33 10.71 4.38 -0.20
CA ILE A 33 11.23 4.29 -1.59
C ILE A 33 10.84 5.54 -2.39
N LEU A 34 9.58 5.97 -2.30
CA LEU A 34 9.10 7.17 -2.99
C LEU A 34 9.81 8.44 -2.50
N GLY A 35 10.00 8.59 -1.19
CA GLY A 35 10.74 9.70 -0.59
C GLY A 35 12.18 9.77 -1.07
N ILE A 36 12.92 8.65 -1.04
CA ILE A 36 14.29 8.57 -1.59
C ILE A 36 14.30 8.97 -3.08
N MET A 37 13.29 8.56 -3.84
CA MET A 37 13.17 8.89 -5.25
C MET A 37 12.88 10.39 -5.48
N GLU A 38 12.02 11.01 -4.67
CA GLU A 38 11.74 12.44 -4.72
C GLU A 38 12.96 13.27 -4.36
N GLU A 39 13.65 12.94 -3.27
CA GLU A 39 14.86 13.63 -2.82
C GLU A 39 16.01 13.51 -3.83
N GLY A 40 16.13 12.34 -4.49
CA GLY A 40 17.12 12.09 -5.53
C GLY A 40 16.76 12.61 -6.92
N THR A 41 15.64 13.31 -7.08
CA THR A 41 15.18 13.80 -8.37
C THR A 41 16.04 14.97 -8.86
N ASP A 42 16.55 14.86 -10.09
CA ASP A 42 17.34 15.90 -10.73
C ASP A 42 16.48 17.07 -11.26
N LYS A 43 17.13 18.12 -11.77
CA LYS A 43 16.46 19.30 -12.35
C LYS A 43 15.55 18.98 -13.55
N SER A 44 15.69 17.81 -14.17
CA SER A 44 14.83 17.35 -15.27
C SER A 44 13.61 16.57 -14.78
N GLY A 45 13.44 16.40 -13.46
CA GLY A 45 12.33 15.67 -12.86
C GLY A 45 12.51 14.16 -12.91
N PHE A 46 13.74 13.66 -13.05
CA PHE A 46 14.05 12.22 -13.03
C PHE A 46 15.06 11.86 -11.96
N VAL A 47 14.93 10.66 -11.41
CA VAL A 47 15.89 10.04 -10.50
C VAL A 47 16.46 8.77 -11.11
N LYS A 48 17.77 8.55 -10.97
CA LYS A 48 18.40 7.27 -11.31
C LYS A 48 18.23 6.31 -10.14
N VAL A 49 17.54 5.19 -10.37
CA VAL A 49 17.32 4.19 -9.31
C VAL A 49 18.34 3.08 -9.41
N ASN A 50 19.13 2.90 -8.35
CA ASN A 50 20.01 1.76 -8.16
C ASN A 50 19.37 0.76 -7.20
N GLN A 51 18.91 -0.39 -7.72
CA GLN A 51 18.20 -1.39 -6.92
C GLN A 51 19.07 -2.00 -5.83
N SER A 52 20.39 -2.16 -6.08
CA SER A 52 21.33 -2.68 -5.08
C SER A 52 21.49 -1.72 -3.91
N GLU A 53 21.53 -0.42 -4.21
CA GLU A 53 21.66 0.63 -3.20
C GLU A 53 20.40 0.74 -2.34
N LEU A 54 19.22 0.76 -2.97
CA LEU A 54 17.95 0.69 -2.25
C LEU A 54 17.83 -0.58 -1.40
N GLY A 55 18.28 -1.72 -1.94
CA GLY A 55 18.29 -3.00 -1.20
C GLY A 55 19.15 -2.92 0.06
N ARG A 56 20.34 -2.31 -0.04
CA ARG A 56 21.21 -2.09 1.12
C ARG A 56 20.61 -1.10 2.12
N MET A 57 20.05 0.02 1.67
CA MET A 57 19.47 1.04 2.54
C MET A 57 18.25 0.56 3.32
N LEU A 58 17.47 -0.34 2.73
CA LEU A 58 16.21 -0.83 3.29
C LEU A 58 16.32 -2.24 3.86
N GLU A 59 17.50 -2.85 3.82
CA GLU A 59 17.75 -4.24 4.21
C GLU A 59 16.81 -5.24 3.47
N LEU A 60 16.58 -4.98 2.18
CA LEU A 60 15.73 -5.78 1.32
C LEU A 60 16.52 -6.45 0.21
N SER A 61 16.09 -7.66 -0.17
CA SER A 61 16.64 -8.33 -1.35
C SER A 61 16.37 -7.50 -2.62
N GLN A 62 17.24 -7.63 -3.62
CA GLN A 62 17.04 -7.00 -4.93
C GLN A 62 15.69 -7.39 -5.56
N THR A 63 15.26 -8.65 -5.40
CA THR A 63 13.95 -9.12 -5.87
C THR A 63 12.79 -8.38 -5.19
N SER A 64 12.89 -8.12 -3.88
CA SER A 64 11.89 -7.34 -3.14
C SER A 64 11.81 -5.90 -3.67
N ILE A 65 12.96 -5.25 -3.87
CA ILE A 65 13.02 -3.91 -4.47
C ILE A 65 12.43 -3.90 -5.88
N ALA A 66 12.80 -4.87 -6.73
CA ALA A 66 12.28 -4.98 -8.08
C ALA A 66 10.75 -5.14 -8.10
N ASN A 67 10.19 -5.95 -7.20
CA ASN A 67 8.75 -6.14 -7.08
C ASN A 67 8.05 -4.86 -6.61
N LYS A 68 8.65 -4.11 -5.67
CA LYS A 68 8.11 -2.82 -5.23
C LYS A 68 8.12 -1.79 -6.35
N LEU A 69 9.20 -1.70 -7.13
CA LEU A 69 9.25 -0.82 -8.30
C LEU A 69 8.22 -1.22 -9.36
N LYS A 70 8.01 -2.52 -9.61
CA LYS A 70 6.94 -3.01 -10.49
C LYS A 70 5.55 -2.59 -10.00
N PHE A 71 5.29 -2.68 -8.70
CA PHE A 71 4.05 -2.20 -8.09
C PHE A 71 3.86 -0.71 -8.32
N LEU A 72 4.86 0.11 -8.02
CA LEU A 72 4.79 1.57 -8.19
C LEU A 72 4.55 1.96 -9.66
N LEU A 73 5.13 1.22 -10.61
CA LEU A 73 4.87 1.40 -12.04
C LEU A 73 3.45 0.99 -12.43
N LYS A 74 3.00 -0.18 -11.96
CA LYS A 74 1.68 -0.75 -12.28
C LYS A 74 0.56 0.21 -11.89
N TYR A 75 0.66 0.82 -10.71
CA TYR A 75 -0.35 1.74 -10.18
C TYR A 75 -0.05 3.21 -10.47
N GLY A 76 0.87 3.51 -11.40
CA GLY A 76 1.07 4.87 -11.90
C GLY A 76 1.70 5.86 -10.92
N LEU A 77 2.31 5.38 -9.84
CA LEU A 77 3.00 6.23 -8.86
C LEU A 77 4.36 6.70 -9.39
N ILE A 78 4.98 5.90 -10.25
CA ILE A 78 6.22 6.26 -10.96
C ILE A 78 6.12 5.91 -12.45
N LYS A 79 6.98 6.52 -13.26
CA LYS A 79 7.10 6.23 -14.69
C LYS A 79 8.56 6.06 -15.09
N LYS A 80 8.85 5.06 -15.94
CA LYS A 80 10.19 4.90 -16.55
C LYS A 80 10.47 5.99 -17.57
N SER A 81 11.71 6.50 -17.58
CA SER A 81 12.21 7.32 -18.68
C SER A 81 12.24 6.50 -19.98
N ARG A 82 11.84 7.14 -21.08
CA ARG A 82 11.90 6.54 -22.43
C ARG A 82 13.30 6.58 -23.02
N THR A 83 14.15 7.49 -22.55
CA THR A 83 15.46 7.78 -23.16
C THR A 83 16.63 7.40 -22.26
N LYS A 84 16.42 7.29 -20.94
CA LYS A 84 17.48 6.97 -19.97
C LYS A 84 17.15 5.67 -19.21
N LYS A 85 17.96 4.62 -19.41
CA LYS A 85 17.78 3.33 -18.71
C LYS A 85 18.00 3.50 -17.19
N GLY A 86 17.07 2.98 -16.39
CA GLY A 86 17.15 3.03 -14.93
C GLY A 86 16.73 4.36 -14.32
N PHE A 87 16.27 5.32 -15.13
CA PHE A 87 15.71 6.58 -14.65
C PHE A 87 14.19 6.51 -14.55
N TYR A 88 13.65 7.13 -13.51
CA TYR A 88 12.24 7.16 -13.21
C TYR A 88 11.80 8.58 -12.87
N LYS A 89 10.54 8.91 -13.13
CA LYS A 89 9.87 10.12 -12.65
C LYS A 89 8.84 9.71 -11.61
N VAL A 90 8.84 10.37 -10.46
CA VAL A 90 7.75 10.26 -9.47
C VAL A 90 6.55 11.04 -9.99
N LEU A 91 5.38 10.41 -10.00
CA LEU A 91 4.12 11.00 -10.45
C LEU A 91 3.19 11.30 -9.27
N SER A 92 3.21 10.45 -8.24
CA SER A 92 2.45 10.64 -7.02
C SER A 92 3.10 9.85 -5.88
N VAL A 93 2.99 10.39 -4.66
CA VAL A 93 3.36 9.70 -3.42
C VAL A 93 2.16 9.24 -2.61
N ASN A 94 0.95 9.51 -3.11
CA ASN A 94 -0.27 9.08 -2.46
C ASN A 94 -0.54 7.60 -2.72
N LEU A 95 -0.07 6.74 -1.80
CA LEU A 95 -0.29 5.30 -1.87
C LEU A 95 -1.76 4.88 -1.77
N LEU A 96 -2.65 5.74 -1.27
CA LEU A 96 -4.08 5.41 -1.17
C LEU A 96 -4.81 5.69 -2.48
N GLU A 97 -4.23 6.51 -3.36
CA GLU A 97 -4.83 6.81 -4.65
C GLU A 97 -4.52 5.69 -5.66
N LYS A 98 -5.57 5.00 -6.13
CA LYS A 98 -5.49 4.01 -7.23
C LYS A 98 -4.55 2.82 -6.96
N THR A 99 -4.30 2.48 -5.70
CA THR A 99 -3.60 1.25 -5.34
C THR A 99 -4.48 0.32 -4.50
N PRO A 100 -4.13 -0.97 -4.37
CA PRO A 100 -4.85 -1.92 -3.51
C PRO A 100 -4.94 -1.47 -2.04
N PHE A 101 -4.04 -0.61 -1.56
CA PHE A 101 -4.13 -0.07 -0.20
C PHE A 101 -5.39 0.80 -0.02
N GLY A 102 -5.68 1.68 -0.99
CA GLY A 102 -6.88 2.49 -0.97
C GLY A 102 -8.15 1.65 -1.13
N THR A 103 -8.14 0.71 -2.07
CA THR A 103 -9.27 -0.21 -2.28
C THR A 103 -9.57 -1.04 -1.04
N MET A 104 -8.54 -1.51 -0.33
CA MET A 104 -8.71 -2.28 0.90
C MET A 104 -9.37 -1.48 2.01
N ILE A 105 -8.96 -0.21 2.20
CA ILE A 105 -9.63 0.69 3.17
C ILE A 105 -11.10 0.90 2.76
N ALA A 106 -11.36 1.12 1.48
CA ALA A 106 -12.72 1.28 0.97
C ALA A 106 -13.57 0.02 1.21
N ILE A 107 -12.99 -1.18 1.02
CA ILE A 107 -13.65 -2.46 1.32
C ILE A 107 -13.98 -2.59 2.81
N ILE A 108 -13.05 -2.24 3.70
CA ILE A 108 -13.29 -2.30 5.16
C ILE A 108 -14.47 -1.41 5.52
N ASN A 109 -14.49 -0.16 5.04
CA ASN A 109 -15.58 0.77 5.34
C ASN A 109 -16.95 0.24 4.86
N ILE A 110 -17.04 -0.29 3.63
CA ILE A 110 -18.33 -0.82 3.15
C ILE A 110 -18.76 -2.09 3.89
N VAL A 111 -17.82 -2.90 4.40
CA VAL A 111 -18.15 -4.09 5.19
C VAL A 111 -18.60 -3.71 6.59
N GLU A 112 -18.04 -2.64 7.17
CA GLU A 112 -18.50 -2.08 8.45
C GLU A 112 -19.92 -1.53 8.33
N ASP A 113 -20.22 -0.80 7.25
CA ASP A 113 -21.54 -0.21 7.00
C ASP A 113 -22.57 -1.24 6.51
N HIS A 114 -22.14 -2.25 5.74
CA HIS A 114 -22.97 -3.27 5.10
C HIS A 114 -22.38 -4.70 5.29
N PRO A 115 -22.46 -5.29 6.49
CA PRO A 115 -21.81 -6.57 6.78
C PRO A 115 -22.18 -7.72 5.84
N GLU A 116 -23.38 -7.69 5.26
CA GLU A 116 -23.85 -8.67 4.28
C GLU A 116 -23.05 -8.71 2.99
N VAL A 117 -22.24 -7.68 2.69
CA VAL A 117 -21.39 -7.64 1.49
C VAL A 117 -20.04 -8.32 1.67
N PHE A 118 -19.67 -8.69 2.91
CA PHE A 118 -18.36 -9.30 3.22
C PHE A 118 -18.04 -10.50 2.33
N SER A 119 -19.02 -11.38 2.09
CA SER A 119 -18.85 -12.60 1.30
C SER A 119 -19.07 -12.44 -0.21
N SER A 120 -19.34 -11.22 -0.69
CA SER A 120 -19.70 -10.97 -2.10
C SER A 120 -18.78 -9.96 -2.77
N PHE A 121 -17.75 -10.44 -3.46
CA PHE A 121 -16.87 -9.58 -4.26
C PHE A 121 -17.61 -8.83 -5.37
N ALA A 122 -18.69 -9.41 -5.91
CA ALA A 122 -19.53 -8.76 -6.91
C ALA A 122 -20.23 -7.52 -6.34
N LYS A 123 -20.85 -7.63 -5.16
CA LYS A 123 -21.49 -6.48 -4.51
C LYS A 123 -20.46 -5.42 -4.12
N GLN A 124 -19.30 -5.82 -3.60
CA GLN A 124 -18.21 -4.88 -3.28
C GLN A 124 -17.73 -4.13 -4.54
N SER A 125 -17.59 -4.83 -5.67
CA SER A 125 -17.21 -4.25 -6.96
C SER A 125 -18.24 -3.24 -7.46
N GLU A 126 -19.53 -3.59 -7.37
CA GLU A 126 -20.64 -2.71 -7.74
C GLU A 126 -20.66 -1.43 -6.88
N MET A 127 -20.60 -1.57 -5.55
CA MET A 127 -20.68 -0.44 -4.61
C MET A 127 -19.49 0.52 -4.74
N LEU A 128 -18.29 0.00 -5.00
CA LEU A 128 -17.07 0.82 -5.12
C LEU A 128 -16.84 1.34 -6.54
N GLY A 129 -17.60 0.87 -7.54
CA GLY A 129 -17.39 1.25 -8.93
C GLY A 129 -16.01 0.84 -9.49
N VAL A 130 -15.44 -0.25 -8.95
CA VAL A 130 -14.14 -0.81 -9.36
C VAL A 130 -14.32 -2.20 -9.93
N SER A 131 -13.31 -2.73 -10.62
CA SER A 131 -13.40 -4.07 -11.20
C SER A 131 -13.35 -5.18 -10.13
N LEU A 132 -13.96 -6.32 -10.43
CA LEU A 132 -13.84 -7.55 -9.62
C LEU A 132 -12.37 -7.92 -9.34
N ASN A 133 -11.50 -7.75 -10.34
CA ASN A 133 -10.08 -8.04 -10.21
C ASN A 133 -9.39 -7.10 -9.20
N GLU A 134 -9.79 -5.84 -9.11
CA GLU A 134 -9.28 -4.90 -8.10
C GLU A 134 -9.73 -5.31 -6.69
N ILE A 135 -10.98 -5.73 -6.52
CA ILE A 135 -11.49 -6.26 -5.25
C ILE A 135 -10.67 -7.49 -4.82
N GLN A 136 -10.52 -8.47 -5.71
CA GLN A 136 -9.73 -9.68 -5.44
C GLN A 136 -8.27 -9.35 -5.12
N THR A 137 -7.68 -8.40 -5.84
CA THR A 137 -6.31 -7.93 -5.58
C THR A 137 -6.20 -7.31 -4.19
N ALA A 138 -7.16 -6.46 -3.79
CA ALA A 138 -7.18 -5.83 -2.48
C ALA A 138 -7.30 -6.86 -1.35
N TRP A 139 -8.19 -7.85 -1.47
CA TRP A 139 -8.29 -8.96 -0.53
C TRP A 139 -7.02 -9.81 -0.47
N GLY A 140 -6.38 -10.08 -1.61
CA GLY A 140 -5.09 -10.76 -1.65
C GLY A 140 -4.01 -10.00 -0.88
N PHE A 141 -3.98 -8.68 -0.98
CA PHE A 141 -3.08 -7.82 -0.20
C PHE A 141 -3.44 -7.82 1.30
N PHE A 142 -4.72 -7.76 1.64
CA PHE A 142 -5.20 -7.84 3.02
C PHE A 142 -4.75 -9.16 3.68
N SER A 143 -5.01 -10.29 3.03
CA SER A 143 -4.61 -11.62 3.52
C SER A 143 -3.09 -11.74 3.68
N TYR A 144 -2.30 -11.22 2.72
CA TYR A 144 -0.85 -11.17 2.83
C TYR A 144 -0.36 -10.36 4.05
N CYS A 145 -1.01 -9.21 4.33
CA CYS A 145 -0.66 -8.36 5.46
C CYS A 145 -1.06 -8.99 6.80
N ASN A 146 -2.20 -9.69 6.87
CA ASN A 146 -2.72 -10.26 8.13
C ASN A 146 -2.24 -11.69 8.41
N GLY A 147 -1.33 -12.24 7.60
CA GLY A 147 -0.78 -13.58 7.82
C GLY A 147 -1.77 -14.71 7.54
N SER A 148 -2.93 -14.39 6.96
CA SER A 148 -3.91 -15.37 6.50
C SER A 148 -3.34 -16.04 5.25
N LYS A 149 -2.66 -17.18 5.42
CA LYS A 149 -2.56 -18.13 4.32
C LYS A 149 -3.99 -18.56 4.01
N TYR A 150 -4.45 -18.32 2.78
CA TYR A 150 -5.58 -19.06 2.25
C TYR A 150 -5.20 -20.54 2.34
N ASN A 151 -5.73 -21.22 3.36
CA ASN A 151 -5.82 -22.67 3.44
C ASN A 151 -7.25 -23.03 3.06
#